data_AF-A0A9P5ZTF5-F1
#
_entry.id   AF-A0A9P5ZTF5-F1
#
_cell.length_a   1.000
_cell.length_b   1.000
_cell.length_c   1.000
_cell.angle_alpha   90.00
_cell.angle_beta   90.00
_cell.angle_gamma   90.00
#
_symmetry.space_group_name_H-M   'P 1'
#
loop_
_entity.id
_entity.type
_entity.pdbx_description
1 polymer ?
#
loop_
_entity_poly.entity_id
_entity_poly.type
_entity_poly.pdbx_seq_one_letter_code
_entity_poly.pdbx_strand_id
1 'polypeptide(L)'
;VIHAIPRRQFPEGRSSLGIQVLRMTTHIGSLENPEIEAHLDSGADVMLISQNFLNSLANPPRIQEGVRMKLYQLTGSARVLSYVRTKLIARTTTGEAVVFGLEAYVVQGMRVPLLLGEDFQTTYELGVARQASGQCEVFPSDQSYRIRASTNSDTDIGFKVRKAFTGQAFLKGKHRVRTCRQLKGSFRDAPPVLARHTVHISPGCVSNVLVDTPFGMQDTWLVEKMLMSDECNEFASTPTTIISANNPYIPIANPTERPVMIRKGDV
;
A
#
# COMPACT_ATOMS: atom_id res chain seq x y z
N VAL A 1 16.36 -11.43 -33.17
CA VAL A 1 15.63 -11.24 -31.89
C VAL A 1 16.16 -12.27 -30.91
N ILE A 2 16.62 -11.85 -29.73
CA ILE A 2 17.08 -12.76 -28.67
C ILE A 2 15.94 -12.91 -27.69
N HIS A 3 15.48 -14.13 -27.45
CA HIS A 3 14.40 -14.41 -26.49
C HIS A 3 14.98 -14.66 -25.09
N ALA A 4 14.41 -14.00 -24.08
CA ALA A 4 14.76 -14.25 -22.69
C ALA A 4 14.25 -15.63 -22.23
N ILE A 5 15.03 -16.30 -21.37
CA ILE A 5 14.67 -17.62 -20.84
C ILE A 5 14.09 -17.45 -19.43
N PRO A 6 12.80 -17.75 -19.19
CA PRO A 6 12.23 -17.72 -17.85
C PRO A 6 12.84 -18.84 -16.99
N ARG A 7 13.38 -18.48 -15.83
CA ARG A 7 14.01 -19.44 -14.89
C ARG A 7 13.04 -19.99 -13.84
N ARG A 8 11.87 -19.38 -13.68
CA ARG A 8 10.81 -19.81 -12.76
C ARG A 8 9.64 -20.34 -13.59
N GLN A 9 9.11 -21.51 -13.25
CA GLN A 9 7.98 -22.12 -13.97
C GLN A 9 6.77 -22.25 -13.05
N PHE A 10 5.62 -21.73 -13.49
CA PHE A 10 4.33 -21.89 -12.82
C PHE A 10 3.25 -22.15 -13.85
N PRO A 11 2.12 -22.75 -13.43
CA PRO A 11 0.90 -22.71 -14.21
C PRO A 11 0.51 -21.26 -14.55
N GLU A 12 -0.20 -21.10 -15.66
CA GLU A 12 -0.72 -19.80 -16.07
C GLU A 12 -1.55 -19.14 -14.94
N GLY A 13 -1.43 -17.82 -14.83
CA GLY A 13 -2.09 -17.04 -13.78
C GLY A 13 -1.54 -17.24 -12.35
N ARG A 14 -0.48 -18.05 -12.17
CA ARG A 14 0.10 -18.35 -10.84
C ARG A 14 1.56 -17.90 -10.66
N SER A 15 2.06 -17.05 -11.57
CA SER A 15 3.46 -16.59 -11.56
C SER A 15 3.86 -15.80 -10.30
N SER A 16 2.90 -15.17 -9.62
CA SER A 16 3.12 -14.39 -8.40
C SER A 16 3.12 -15.23 -7.11
N LEU A 17 2.69 -16.49 -7.15
CA LEU A 17 2.63 -17.33 -5.96
C LEU A 17 4.01 -17.50 -5.34
N GLY A 18 4.10 -17.26 -4.03
CA GLY A 18 5.34 -17.39 -3.25
C GLY A 18 6.39 -16.31 -3.52
N ILE A 19 6.07 -15.25 -4.27
CA ILE A 19 6.93 -14.06 -4.37
C ILE A 19 6.49 -13.06 -3.31
N GLN A 20 7.46 -12.57 -2.56
CA GLN A 20 7.35 -11.41 -1.70
C GLN A 20 8.26 -10.29 -2.21
N VAL A 21 8.08 -9.11 -1.61
CA VAL A 21 8.99 -7.97 -1.79
C VAL A 21 10.43 -8.38 -1.44
N LEU A 22 11.41 -7.75 -2.11
CA LEU A 22 12.81 -7.97 -1.80
C LEU A 22 13.09 -7.43 -0.39
N ARG A 23 13.57 -8.31 0.49
CA ARG A 23 13.89 -8.00 1.87
C ARG A 23 15.31 -8.40 2.21
N MET A 24 15.98 -7.59 3.01
CA MET A 24 17.24 -7.95 3.66
C MET A 24 17.11 -7.72 5.16
N THR A 25 17.82 -8.52 5.96
CA THR A 25 17.81 -8.34 7.40
C THR A 25 18.88 -7.35 7.86
N THR A 26 18.48 -6.46 8.76
CA THR A 26 19.28 -5.29 9.15
C THR A 26 19.01 -4.89 10.60
N HIS A 27 19.95 -4.15 11.18
CA HIS A 27 19.78 -3.45 12.44
C HIS A 27 19.81 -1.95 12.23
N ILE A 28 19.10 -1.20 13.07
CA ILE A 28 19.06 0.27 13.01
C ILE A 28 19.77 0.87 14.21
N GLY A 29 20.71 1.77 13.96
CA GLY A 29 21.52 2.48 14.96
C GLY A 29 22.65 1.64 15.56
N SER A 30 22.31 0.48 16.15
CA SER A 30 23.24 -0.42 16.84
C SER A 30 22.91 -1.89 16.54
N LEU A 31 23.92 -2.76 16.57
CA LEU A 31 23.76 -4.22 16.48
C LEU A 31 23.05 -4.84 17.68
N GLU A 32 22.93 -4.10 18.79
CA GLU A 32 22.18 -4.53 19.98
C GLU A 32 20.67 -4.40 19.81
N ASN A 33 20.23 -3.56 18.87
CA ASN A 33 18.81 -3.43 18.54
C ASN A 33 18.31 -4.69 17.81
N PRO A 34 17.02 -5.02 17.92
CA PRO A 34 16.47 -6.19 17.24
C PRO A 34 16.68 -6.12 15.73
N GLU A 35 16.95 -7.27 15.13
CA GLU A 35 17.02 -7.43 13.67
C GLU A 35 15.64 -7.22 13.07
N ILE A 36 15.59 -6.47 11.96
CA ILE A 36 14.37 -6.19 11.20
C ILE A 36 14.54 -6.53 9.73
N GLU A 37 13.41 -6.81 9.07
CA GLU A 37 13.35 -6.92 7.61
C GLU A 37 13.17 -5.54 6.99
N ALA A 38 14.20 -5.06 6.30
CA ALA A 38 14.15 -3.86 5.48
C ALA A 38 13.71 -4.24 4.06
N HIS A 39 12.73 -3.53 3.51
CA HIS A 39 12.26 -3.77 2.15
C HIS A 39 13.06 -2.91 1.17
N LEU A 40 13.63 -3.53 0.13
CA LEU A 40 14.25 -2.82 -0.98
C LEU A 40 13.20 -2.62 -2.07
N ASP A 41 12.90 -1.37 -2.37
CA ASP A 41 11.86 -0.98 -3.32
C ASP A 41 12.35 0.17 -4.20
N SER A 42 12.89 -0.18 -5.38
CA SER A 42 13.30 0.78 -6.40
C SER A 42 12.11 1.55 -7.00
N GLY A 43 10.87 1.16 -6.71
CA GLY A 43 9.68 1.88 -7.12
C GLY A 43 9.31 3.05 -6.20
N ALA A 44 10.00 3.19 -5.05
CA ALA A 44 9.83 4.31 -4.15
C ALA A 44 11.01 5.27 -4.30
N ASP A 45 10.74 6.55 -4.58
CA ASP A 45 11.81 7.54 -4.76
C ASP A 45 12.65 7.78 -3.49
N VAL A 46 12.05 7.58 -2.31
CA VAL A 46 12.64 7.96 -1.01
C VAL A 46 12.59 6.85 0.03
N MET A 47 13.56 6.85 0.94
CA MET A 47 13.57 6.04 2.15
C MET A 47 12.46 6.42 3.13
N LEU A 48 11.73 5.42 3.63
CA LEU A 48 10.65 5.61 4.59
C LEU A 48 10.87 4.71 5.83
N ILE A 49 10.62 5.26 7.01
CA ILE A 49 10.62 4.52 8.28
C ILE A 49 9.26 4.68 8.97
N SER A 50 8.73 3.60 9.54
CA SER A 50 7.44 3.69 10.23
C SER A 50 7.61 4.37 11.58
N GLN A 51 6.69 5.26 11.92
CA GLN A 51 6.67 5.92 13.22
C GLN A 51 6.60 4.91 14.38
N ASN A 52 5.80 3.84 14.22
CA ASN A 52 5.64 2.82 15.25
C ASN A 52 6.94 2.06 15.51
N PHE A 53 7.67 1.70 14.46
CA PHE A 53 8.97 1.05 14.59
C PHE A 53 10.00 2.00 15.21
N LEU A 54 10.07 3.25 14.75
CA LEU A 54 10.98 4.25 15.31
C LEU A 54 10.77 4.41 16.82
N ASN A 55 9.51 4.49 17.26
CA ASN A 55 9.16 4.61 18.69
C ASN A 55 9.46 3.34 19.51
N SER A 56 9.65 2.19 18.86
CA SER A 56 9.98 0.93 19.53
C SER A 56 11.47 0.74 19.80
N LEU A 57 12.33 1.57 19.19
CA LEU A 57 13.77 1.53 19.44
C LEU A 57 14.07 2.00 20.87
N ALA A 58 15.01 1.34 21.55
CA ALA A 58 15.44 1.72 22.89
C ALA A 58 16.01 3.15 22.92
N ASN A 59 16.79 3.50 21.91
CA ASN A 59 17.38 4.82 21.71
C ASN A 59 17.00 5.33 20.31
N PRO A 60 15.81 5.92 20.12
CA PRO A 60 15.38 6.39 18.83
C PRO A 60 16.22 7.60 18.38
N PRO A 61 16.61 7.68 17.10
CA PRO A 61 17.30 8.86 16.57
C PRO A 61 16.42 10.11 16.68
N ARG A 62 17.07 11.27 16.80
CA ARG A 62 16.36 12.55 16.88
C ARG A 62 15.59 12.81 15.59
N ILE A 63 14.31 13.09 15.75
CA ILE A 63 13.43 13.52 14.66
C ILE A 63 13.79 14.97 14.29
N GLN A 64 13.94 15.22 12.99
CA GLN A 64 14.31 16.52 12.45
C GLN A 64 13.21 17.02 11.50
N GLU A 65 13.02 18.34 11.47
CA GLU A 65 12.12 18.99 10.53
C GLU A 65 12.81 19.10 9.17
N GLY A 66 12.22 18.48 8.15
CA GLY A 66 12.72 18.51 6.78
C GLY A 66 11.75 19.18 5.84
N VAL A 67 12.08 19.12 4.55
CA VAL A 67 11.18 19.59 3.50
C VAL A 67 9.85 18.86 3.61
N ARG A 68 8.74 19.61 3.60
CA ARG A 68 7.39 19.03 3.60
C ARG A 68 7.19 18.23 2.32
N MET A 69 7.12 16.91 2.47
CA MET A 69 6.92 15.98 1.38
C MET A 69 5.48 15.43 1.40
N LYS A 70 4.83 15.36 0.24
CA LYS A 70 3.57 14.64 0.06
C LYS A 70 3.87 13.29 -0.58
N LEU A 71 3.57 12.20 0.12
CA LEU A 71 3.67 10.86 -0.45
C LEU A 71 2.42 10.56 -1.27
N TYR A 72 2.61 10.35 -2.57
CA TYR A 72 1.59 9.84 -3.47
C TYR A 72 1.72 8.32 -3.51
N GLN A 73 0.79 7.61 -2.85
CA GLN A 73 0.77 6.15 -2.84
C GLN A 73 -0.45 5.62 -3.60
N LEU A 74 -0.33 4.42 -4.17
CA LEU A 74 -1.43 3.71 -4.83
C LEU A 74 -2.64 3.46 -3.91
N THR A 75 -2.46 3.52 -2.58
CA THR A 75 -3.49 3.18 -1.58
C THR A 75 -3.98 4.35 -0.71
N GLY A 76 -3.61 5.59 -1.03
CA GLY A 76 -4.11 6.81 -0.36
C GLY A 76 -3.02 7.74 0.17
N SER A 77 -3.43 8.72 0.99
CA SER A 77 -2.52 9.72 1.57
C SER A 77 -1.82 9.19 2.82
N ALA A 78 -0.51 8.93 2.73
CA ALA A 78 0.33 8.70 3.91
C ALA A 78 0.81 10.05 4.46
N ARG A 79 0.73 10.24 5.78
CA ARG A 79 1.18 11.48 6.42
C ARG A 79 2.65 11.37 6.79
N VAL A 80 3.49 12.09 6.06
CA VAL A 80 4.89 12.33 6.42
C VAL A 80 4.91 13.33 7.57
N LEU A 81 5.60 12.98 8.65
CA LEU A 81 5.72 13.85 9.81
C LEU A 81 7.00 14.68 9.76
N SER A 82 8.11 14.04 9.39
CA SER A 82 9.48 14.52 9.62
C SER A 82 10.48 13.54 9.00
N TYR A 83 11.78 13.73 9.22
CA TYR A 83 12.82 12.75 8.86
C TYR A 83 13.74 12.43 10.04
N VAL A 84 14.49 11.33 9.93
CA VAL A 84 15.51 10.91 10.89
C VAL A 84 16.81 10.58 10.18
N ARG A 85 17.93 10.86 10.84
CA ARG A 85 19.26 10.37 10.45
C ARG A 85 19.74 9.34 11.44
N THR A 86 20.15 8.18 10.94
CA THR A 86 20.69 7.08 11.74
C THR A 86 21.62 6.22 10.90
N LYS A 87 22.00 5.06 11.42
CA LYS A 87 22.80 4.06 10.72
C LYS A 87 21.94 2.83 10.45
N LEU A 88 22.13 2.22 9.30
CA LEU A 88 21.66 0.87 9.00
C LEU A 88 22.87 -0.05 9.01
N ILE A 89 22.75 -1.18 9.70
CA ILE A 89 23.83 -2.16 9.81
C ILE A 89 23.31 -3.47 9.24
N ALA A 90 23.98 -4.01 8.23
CA ALA A 90 23.64 -5.28 7.61
C ALA A 90 24.84 -6.24 7.74
N ARG A 91 24.56 -7.53 7.90
CA ARG A 91 25.61 -8.56 7.87
C ARG A 91 25.86 -9.01 6.44
N THR A 92 27.13 -9.11 6.08
CA THR A 92 27.56 -9.70 4.81
C THR A 92 27.38 -11.22 4.84
N THR A 93 27.48 -11.86 3.68
CA THR A 93 27.56 -13.32 3.55
C THR A 93 28.78 -13.93 4.25
N THR A 94 29.83 -13.12 4.52
CA THR A 94 31.02 -13.50 5.29
C THR A 94 30.85 -13.28 6.80
N GLY A 95 29.76 -12.64 7.25
CA GLY A 95 29.44 -12.38 8.64
C GLY A 95 29.90 -11.01 9.17
N GLU A 96 30.65 -10.26 8.37
CA GLU A 96 31.10 -8.90 8.67
C GLU A 96 29.93 -7.92 8.67
N ALA A 97 30.05 -6.81 9.41
CA ALA A 97 29.01 -5.79 9.47
C ALA A 97 29.33 -4.62 8.54
N VAL A 98 28.42 -4.32 7.62
CA VAL A 98 28.48 -3.12 6.78
C VAL A 98 27.55 -2.07 7.36
N VAL A 99 28.05 -0.86 7.48
CA VAL A 99 27.33 0.27 8.09
C VAL A 99 27.02 1.31 7.01
N PHE A 100 25.74 1.59 6.84
CA PHE A 100 25.20 2.58 5.92
C PHE A 100 24.69 3.78 6.71
N GLY A 101 24.98 4.99 6.23
CA GLY A 101 24.24 6.18 6.64
C GLY A 101 22.81 6.13 6.10
N LEU A 102 21.83 6.38 6.96
CA LEU A 102 20.41 6.33 6.63
C LEU A 102 19.76 7.67 6.94
N GLU A 103 19.07 8.25 5.95
CA GLU A 103 18.17 9.39 6.09
C GLU A 103 16.79 8.95 5.60
N ALA A 104 15.81 8.84 6.49
CA ALA A 104 14.50 8.32 6.13
C ALA A 104 13.36 9.21 6.65
N TYR A 105 12.32 9.36 5.83
CA TYR A 105 11.11 10.07 6.23
C TYR A 105 10.24 9.21 7.15
N VAL A 106 9.78 9.81 8.24
CA VAL A 106 8.93 9.15 9.24
C VAL A 106 7.48 9.20 8.77
N VAL A 107 6.90 8.01 8.58
CA VAL A 107 5.54 7.84 8.08
C VAL A 107 4.63 7.23 9.15
N GLN A 108 3.49 7.90 9.39
CA GLN A 108 2.48 7.38 10.30
C GLN A 108 1.63 6.30 9.63
N GLY A 109 1.37 5.20 10.35
CA GLY A 109 0.48 4.13 9.89
C GLY A 109 1.08 3.18 8.85
N MET A 110 2.36 3.32 8.52
CA MET A 110 3.09 2.36 7.71
C MET A 110 3.29 1.05 8.47
N ARG A 111 3.00 -0.09 7.82
CA ARG A 111 3.16 -1.43 8.42
C ARG A 111 4.58 -1.98 8.29
N VAL A 112 5.25 -1.64 7.20
CA VAL A 112 6.64 -2.01 6.95
C VAL A 112 7.52 -1.18 7.89
N PRO A 113 8.45 -1.78 8.64
CA PRO A 113 9.28 -1.03 9.59
C PRO A 113 10.20 -0.06 8.86
N LEU A 114 10.82 -0.50 7.77
CA LEU A 114 11.76 0.26 6.94
C LEU A 114 11.62 -0.10 5.46
N LEU A 115 11.50 0.92 4.62
CA LEU A 115 11.53 0.83 3.18
C LEU A 115 12.73 1.62 2.66
N LEU A 116 13.57 0.96 1.88
CA LEU A 116 14.76 1.50 1.25
C LEU A 116 14.40 1.82 -0.21
N GLY A 117 14.27 3.11 -0.48
CA GLY A 117 13.90 3.62 -1.79
C GLY A 117 15.07 3.60 -2.78
N GLU A 118 14.83 4.24 -3.91
CA GLU A 118 15.80 4.46 -4.98
C GLU A 118 16.93 5.40 -4.55
N ASP A 119 16.62 6.41 -3.72
CA ASP A 119 17.61 7.30 -3.09
C ASP A 119 18.73 6.51 -2.39
N PHE A 120 18.38 5.54 -1.57
CA PHE A 120 19.34 4.68 -0.86
C PHE A 120 20.10 3.76 -1.80
N GLN A 121 19.38 3.10 -2.72
CA GLN A 121 19.98 2.15 -3.65
C GLN A 121 20.98 2.83 -4.57
N THR A 122 20.67 4.02 -5.07
CA THR A 122 21.59 4.82 -5.88
C THR A 122 22.76 5.36 -5.06
N THR A 123 22.52 5.85 -3.83
CA THR A 123 23.57 6.42 -2.96
C THR A 123 24.72 5.45 -2.71
N TYR A 124 24.42 4.15 -2.61
CA TYR A 124 25.43 3.11 -2.38
C TYR A 124 25.66 2.22 -3.61
N GLU A 125 25.19 2.64 -4.78
CA GLU A 125 25.32 1.92 -6.06
C GLU A 125 24.95 0.43 -5.96
N LEU A 126 23.84 0.13 -5.30
CA LEU A 126 23.44 -1.23 -4.98
C LEU A 126 22.81 -1.93 -6.18
N GLY A 127 23.41 -3.05 -6.59
CA GLY A 127 22.83 -4.05 -7.47
C GLY A 127 22.15 -5.18 -6.71
N VAL A 128 21.29 -5.92 -7.42
CA VAL A 128 20.60 -7.12 -6.90
C VAL A 128 20.78 -8.30 -7.85
N ALA A 129 21.35 -9.38 -7.35
CA ALA A 129 21.38 -10.67 -8.03
C ALA A 129 20.18 -11.50 -7.57
N ARG A 130 19.29 -11.84 -8.50
CA ARG A 130 18.06 -12.61 -8.21
C ARG A 130 18.18 -14.03 -8.71
N GLN A 131 17.83 -14.99 -7.87
CA GLN A 131 17.71 -16.39 -8.26
C GLN A 131 16.22 -16.80 -8.33
N ALA A 132 15.89 -17.73 -9.22
CA ALA A 132 14.52 -18.24 -9.36
C ALA A 132 13.99 -18.94 -8.09
N SER A 133 14.89 -19.40 -7.23
CA SER A 133 14.61 -19.94 -5.88
C SER A 133 14.05 -18.89 -4.91
N GLY A 134 14.16 -17.60 -5.24
CA GLY A 134 13.83 -16.47 -4.37
C GLY A 134 14.95 -16.08 -3.41
N GLN A 135 16.10 -16.76 -3.44
CA GLN A 135 17.33 -16.26 -2.81
C GLN A 135 17.87 -15.09 -3.65
N CYS A 136 18.29 -14.03 -2.96
CA CYS A 136 18.84 -12.84 -3.59
C CYS A 136 20.11 -12.40 -2.88
N GLU A 137 20.96 -11.68 -3.59
CA GLU A 137 22.13 -11.01 -3.02
C GLU A 137 22.09 -9.54 -3.41
N VAL A 138 22.38 -8.68 -2.45
CA VAL A 138 22.54 -7.23 -2.64
C VAL A 138 24.03 -6.92 -2.55
N PHE A 139 24.55 -6.16 -3.50
CA PHE A 139 25.98 -5.86 -3.58
C PHE A 139 26.18 -4.47 -4.18
N PRO A 140 27.21 -3.71 -3.76
CA PRO A 140 27.59 -2.47 -4.42
C PRO A 140 28.22 -2.75 -5.79
N SER A 141 28.26 -1.73 -6.65
CA SER A 141 28.84 -1.80 -7.99
C SER A 141 30.27 -2.38 -8.03
N ASP A 142 31.10 -2.05 -7.03
CA ASP A 142 32.48 -2.54 -6.89
C ASP A 142 32.59 -4.00 -6.36
N GLN A 143 31.46 -4.63 -6.02
CA GLN A 143 31.36 -5.98 -5.45
C GLN A 143 32.19 -6.19 -4.17
N SER A 144 32.50 -5.13 -3.43
CA SER A 144 33.32 -5.18 -2.20
C SER A 144 32.72 -6.06 -1.10
N TYR A 145 31.39 -6.19 -1.04
CA TYR A 145 30.69 -7.07 -0.12
C TYR A 145 29.39 -7.61 -0.73
N ARG A 146 28.83 -8.66 -0.13
CA ARG A 146 27.51 -9.20 -0.50
C ARG A 146 26.65 -9.33 0.74
N ILE A 147 25.41 -8.86 0.67
CA ILE A 147 24.42 -8.95 1.73
C ILE A 147 23.34 -9.93 1.28
N ARG A 148 22.98 -10.86 2.16
CA ARG A 148 21.93 -11.83 1.88
C ARG A 148 20.56 -11.14 1.87
N ALA A 149 19.79 -11.40 0.82
CA ALA A 149 18.42 -10.94 0.69
C ALA A 149 17.50 -12.09 0.24
N SER A 150 16.20 -11.89 0.32
CA SER A 150 15.23 -12.88 -0.15
C SER A 150 13.96 -12.22 -0.67
N THR A 151 13.30 -12.90 -1.60
CA THR A 151 11.92 -12.62 -2.04
C THR A 151 11.00 -13.79 -1.72
N ASN A 152 11.44 -14.73 -0.87
CA ASN A 152 10.71 -15.94 -0.52
C ASN A 152 10.31 -15.90 0.95
N SER A 153 9.14 -16.44 1.27
CA SER A 153 8.55 -16.40 2.62
C SER A 153 9.12 -17.41 3.59
N ASP A 154 10.08 -18.24 3.18
CA ASP A 154 10.55 -19.38 3.95
C ASP A 154 11.59 -18.97 5.01
N THR A 155 11.10 -18.27 6.02
CA THR A 155 11.63 -18.29 7.37
C THR A 155 10.66 -19.15 8.19
N ASP A 156 11.11 -20.30 8.69
CA ASP A 156 10.33 -21.11 9.62
C ASP A 156 10.25 -20.36 10.97
N ILE A 157 9.17 -19.60 11.15
CA ILE A 157 8.98 -18.72 12.32
C ILE A 157 8.36 -19.49 13.52
N GLY A 158 8.34 -20.83 13.51
CA GLY A 158 7.86 -21.60 14.67
C GLY A 158 6.39 -21.39 15.06
N PHE A 159 5.61 -20.67 14.25
CA PHE A 159 4.15 -20.60 14.38
C PHE A 159 3.49 -20.69 13.01
N LYS A 160 2.44 -21.52 12.93
CA LYS A 160 1.61 -21.67 11.73
C LYS A 160 0.87 -20.35 11.47
N VAL A 161 1.32 -19.61 10.45
CA VAL A 161 0.48 -18.59 9.82
C VAL A 161 -0.72 -19.32 9.20
N ARG A 162 -1.87 -19.23 9.86
CA ARG A 162 -3.14 -19.62 9.25
C ARG A 162 -3.35 -18.71 8.05
N LYS A 163 -3.19 -19.25 6.84
CA LYS A 163 -3.68 -18.64 5.61
C LYS A 163 -5.14 -18.26 5.86
N ALA A 164 -5.48 -17.00 5.62
CA ALA A 164 -6.85 -16.53 5.75
C ALA A 164 -7.72 -17.37 4.81
N PHE A 165 -8.63 -18.14 5.42
CA PHE A 165 -9.75 -18.72 4.73
C PHE A 165 -10.55 -17.60 4.05
N THR A 166 -11.07 -17.89 2.86
CA THR A 166 -12.27 -17.25 2.32
C THR A 166 -13.34 -17.26 3.42
N GLY A 167 -13.58 -16.13 4.07
CA GLY A 167 -14.44 -16.04 5.24
C GLY A 167 -14.96 -14.63 5.47
N GLN A 168 -16.24 -14.44 5.13
CA GLN A 168 -17.05 -13.22 5.15
C GLN A 168 -17.25 -12.53 6.52
N ALA A 169 -16.33 -12.61 7.49
CA ALA A 169 -16.64 -12.26 8.89
C ALA A 169 -16.06 -10.94 9.47
N PHE A 170 -15.26 -10.16 8.73
CA PHE A 170 -14.53 -9.01 9.32
C PHE A 170 -15.20 -7.62 9.22
N LEU A 171 -16.41 -7.51 8.69
CA LEU A 171 -17.02 -6.20 8.40
C LEU A 171 -17.86 -5.58 9.54
N LYS A 172 -18.24 -6.31 10.59
CA LYS A 172 -19.26 -5.82 11.54
C LYS A 172 -18.75 -4.93 12.68
N GLY A 173 -17.47 -4.99 13.07
CA GLY A 173 -16.98 -4.30 14.28
C GLY A 173 -16.47 -2.87 14.09
N LYS A 174 -15.82 -2.57 12.95
CA LYS A 174 -15.12 -1.29 12.75
C LYS A 174 -15.96 -0.21 12.07
N HIS A 175 -17.11 -0.56 11.49
CA HIS A 175 -17.99 0.39 10.81
C HIS A 175 -18.68 1.36 11.78
N ARG A 176 -19.18 0.87 12.92
CA ARG A 176 -19.91 1.68 13.90
C ARG A 176 -19.10 2.83 14.50
N VAL A 177 -17.77 2.67 14.62
CA VAL A 177 -16.87 3.71 15.16
C VAL A 177 -16.47 4.75 14.11
N ARG A 178 -16.51 4.40 12.82
CA ARG A 178 -16.07 5.29 11.73
C ARG A 178 -17.19 6.20 11.23
N THR A 179 -18.44 5.73 11.22
CA THR A 179 -19.62 6.54 10.87
C THR A 179 -19.78 7.74 11.82
N CYS A 180 -19.55 7.54 13.13
CA CYS A 180 -19.61 8.63 14.11
C CYS A 180 -18.48 9.67 13.98
N ARG A 181 -17.36 9.34 13.32
CA ARG A 181 -16.27 10.29 13.05
C ARG A 181 -16.45 11.04 11.72
N GLN A 182 -17.13 10.46 10.73
CA GLN A 182 -17.44 11.14 9.46
C GLN A 182 -18.52 12.22 9.61
N LEU A 183 -19.40 12.12 10.61
CA LEU A 183 -20.35 13.19 10.95
C LEU A 183 -19.70 14.46 11.54
N LYS A 184 -18.39 14.46 11.81
CA LYS A 184 -17.66 15.61 12.38
C LYS A 184 -16.72 16.32 11.39
N GLY A 185 -16.72 15.91 10.12
CA GLY A 185 -16.03 16.63 9.04
C GLY A 185 -16.97 17.62 8.34
N SER A 186 -16.60 18.89 8.33
CA SER A 186 -17.34 19.98 7.67
C SER A 186 -17.34 19.82 6.13
N PHE A 187 -18.30 19.07 5.58
CA PHE A 187 -18.61 19.02 4.14
C PHE A 187 -20.00 19.63 3.85
N ARG A 188 -20.29 20.79 4.42
CA ARG A 188 -21.61 21.42 4.27
C ARG A 188 -21.87 22.08 2.91
N ASP A 189 -20.88 22.17 2.01
CA ASP A 189 -20.98 23.07 0.84
C ASP A 189 -20.81 22.40 -0.54
N ALA A 190 -20.59 21.08 -0.63
CA ALA A 190 -20.55 20.40 -1.92
C ALA A 190 -21.96 19.91 -2.32
N PRO A 191 -22.49 20.31 -3.49
CA PRO A 191 -23.81 19.87 -3.93
C PRO A 191 -23.82 18.34 -4.17
N PRO A 192 -24.94 17.67 -3.83
CA PRO A 192 -25.03 16.22 -3.95
C PRO A 192 -24.98 15.78 -5.41
N VAL A 193 -24.39 14.61 -5.64
CA VAL A 193 -24.43 13.92 -6.92
C VAL A 193 -25.66 13.02 -6.91
N LEU A 194 -26.55 13.14 -7.90
CA LEU A 194 -27.83 12.42 -7.89
C LEU A 194 -27.95 11.48 -9.08
N ALA A 195 -28.49 10.28 -8.88
CA ALA A 195 -28.81 9.38 -9.97
C ALA A 195 -29.88 9.99 -10.90
N ARG A 196 -29.59 10.11 -12.20
CA ARG A 196 -30.49 10.71 -13.19
C ARG A 196 -31.70 9.81 -13.50
N HIS A 197 -31.49 8.50 -13.46
CA HIS A 197 -32.49 7.49 -13.78
C HIS A 197 -32.46 6.35 -12.77
N THR A 198 -33.58 5.65 -12.67
CA THR A 198 -33.64 4.39 -11.92
C THR A 198 -32.88 3.31 -12.68
N VAL A 199 -31.93 2.65 -12.02
CA VAL A 199 -31.10 1.57 -12.57
C VAL A 199 -31.26 0.32 -11.70
N HIS A 200 -31.48 -0.81 -12.37
CA HIS A 200 -31.55 -2.12 -11.72
C HIS A 200 -30.26 -2.87 -11.99
N ILE A 201 -29.54 -3.22 -10.92
CA ILE A 201 -28.23 -3.87 -11.00
C ILE A 201 -28.39 -5.31 -10.54
N SER A 202 -28.22 -6.25 -11.47
CA SER A 202 -28.32 -7.69 -11.19
C SER A 202 -27.29 -8.16 -10.14
N PRO A 203 -27.57 -9.27 -9.44
CA PRO A 203 -26.61 -9.91 -8.53
C PRO A 203 -25.25 -10.13 -9.19
N GLY A 204 -24.17 -9.78 -8.49
CA GLY A 204 -22.78 -9.95 -8.96
C GLY A 204 -22.38 -9.08 -10.16
N CYS A 205 -23.19 -8.10 -10.55
CA CYS A 205 -22.93 -7.23 -11.70
C CYS A 205 -22.51 -5.81 -11.29
N VAL A 206 -21.94 -5.09 -12.25
CA VAL A 206 -21.62 -3.66 -12.16
C VAL A 206 -22.43 -2.93 -13.23
N SER A 207 -22.99 -1.77 -12.89
CA SER A 207 -23.66 -0.90 -13.85
C SER A 207 -23.13 0.53 -13.73
N ASN A 208 -22.93 1.18 -14.88
CA ASN A 208 -22.62 2.60 -14.92
C ASN A 208 -23.91 3.39 -14.75
N VAL A 209 -24.02 4.09 -13.62
CA VAL A 209 -25.16 4.94 -13.29
C VAL A 209 -24.87 6.36 -13.75
N LEU A 210 -25.75 6.88 -14.60
CA LEU A 210 -25.69 8.25 -15.08
C LEU A 210 -26.14 9.20 -13.97
N VAL A 211 -25.36 10.25 -13.71
CA VAL A 211 -25.62 11.18 -12.60
C VAL A 211 -25.79 12.63 -13.05
N ASP A 212 -26.57 13.36 -12.27
CA ASP A 212 -26.71 14.81 -12.33
C ASP A 212 -25.81 15.45 -11.28
N THR A 213 -24.89 16.29 -11.74
CA THR A 213 -24.01 17.09 -10.88
C THR A 213 -23.89 18.51 -11.44
N PRO A 214 -23.95 19.55 -10.60
CA PRO A 214 -23.73 20.91 -11.06
C PRO A 214 -22.23 21.14 -11.25
N PHE A 215 -21.70 20.77 -12.43
CA PHE A 215 -20.28 20.91 -12.77
C PHE A 215 -19.77 22.36 -12.60
N GLY A 216 -20.63 23.38 -12.70
CA GLY A 216 -20.27 24.76 -12.43
C GLY A 216 -19.17 25.26 -13.36
N MET A 217 -18.11 25.90 -12.81
CA MET A 217 -16.92 26.29 -13.58
C MET A 217 -15.85 25.19 -13.66
N GLN A 218 -16.11 24.00 -13.11
CA GLN A 218 -15.16 22.88 -13.06
C GLN A 218 -15.69 21.68 -13.85
N ASP A 219 -15.02 21.35 -14.95
CA ASP A 219 -15.46 20.30 -15.86
C ASP A 219 -15.27 18.87 -15.34
N THR A 220 -14.61 18.69 -14.18
CA THR A 220 -14.23 17.37 -13.65
C THR A 220 -14.35 17.32 -12.13
N TRP A 221 -14.98 16.25 -11.63
CA TRP A 221 -15.27 16.04 -10.22
C TRP A 221 -14.73 14.67 -9.77
N LEU A 222 -14.19 14.62 -8.55
CA LEU A 222 -13.80 13.37 -7.90
C LEU A 222 -14.94 12.93 -6.98
N VAL A 223 -15.57 11.81 -7.31
CA VAL A 223 -16.55 11.17 -6.44
C VAL A 223 -15.82 10.18 -5.54
N GLU A 224 -15.90 10.37 -4.23
CA GLU A 224 -15.30 9.45 -3.28
C GLU A 224 -16.08 8.13 -3.21
N LYS A 225 -15.37 7.05 -2.88
CA LYS A 225 -15.99 5.75 -2.68
C LYS A 225 -17.10 5.81 -1.62
N MET A 226 -18.21 5.15 -1.90
CA MET A 226 -19.35 5.05 -1.00
C MET A 226 -19.84 3.61 -0.92
N LEU A 227 -20.25 3.23 0.29
CA LEU A 227 -20.97 1.99 0.54
C LEU A 227 -22.40 2.37 0.88
N MET A 228 -23.31 1.99 0.01
CA MET A 228 -24.75 2.15 0.22
C MET A 228 -25.25 0.90 0.92
N SER A 229 -25.89 1.07 2.07
CA SER A 229 -26.52 -0.02 2.81
C SER A 229 -27.98 0.31 3.06
N ASP A 230 -28.89 -0.58 2.68
CA ASP A 230 -30.28 -0.52 3.11
C ASP A 230 -30.45 -1.19 4.49
N GLU A 231 -31.54 -0.89 5.20
CA GLU A 231 -31.90 -1.45 6.52
C GLU A 231 -31.91 -2.99 6.53
N CYS A 232 -32.00 -3.61 5.34
CA CYS A 232 -31.97 -5.05 5.13
C CYS A 232 -30.59 -5.68 4.84
N ASN A 233 -29.46 -4.97 5.06
CA ASN A 233 -28.09 -5.44 4.78
C ASN A 233 -27.75 -5.72 3.30
N GLU A 234 -28.43 -5.05 2.37
CA GLU A 234 -28.06 -5.11 0.95
C GLU A 234 -27.04 -4.00 0.66
N PHE A 235 -25.89 -4.37 0.11
CA PHE A 235 -24.76 -3.45 -0.09
C PHE A 235 -24.51 -3.22 -1.58
N ALA A 236 -24.62 -1.98 -2.01
CA ALA A 236 -24.03 -1.54 -3.27
C ALA A 236 -22.82 -0.67 -3.00
N SER A 237 -21.83 -0.74 -3.89
CA SER A 237 -20.54 -0.08 -3.68
C SER A 237 -20.11 0.66 -4.92
N THR A 238 -19.62 1.88 -4.74
CA THR A 238 -18.98 2.67 -5.78
C THR A 238 -17.51 2.89 -5.43
N PRO A 239 -16.57 2.66 -6.37
CA PRO A 239 -15.17 3.02 -6.17
C PRO A 239 -15.00 4.54 -6.29
N THR A 240 -13.85 5.05 -5.82
CA THR A 240 -13.48 6.43 -6.09
C THR A 240 -13.37 6.64 -7.59
N THR A 241 -14.18 7.52 -8.15
CA THR A 241 -14.36 7.68 -9.60
C THR A 241 -14.25 9.15 -9.99
N ILE A 242 -13.56 9.43 -11.09
CA ILE A 242 -13.52 10.77 -11.69
C ILE A 242 -14.65 10.86 -12.72
N ILE A 243 -15.50 11.87 -12.61
CA ILE A 243 -16.60 12.15 -13.55
C ILE A 243 -16.38 13.53 -14.20
N SER A 244 -16.90 13.71 -15.41
CA SER A 244 -16.86 14.99 -16.11
C SER A 244 -18.19 15.29 -16.79
N ALA A 245 -18.41 16.53 -17.23
CA ALA A 245 -19.64 16.91 -17.93
C ALA A 245 -19.89 16.04 -19.18
N ASN A 246 -18.82 15.61 -19.87
CA ASN A 246 -18.89 14.75 -21.06
C ASN A 246 -19.00 13.27 -20.72
N ASN A 247 -18.67 12.85 -19.51
CA ASN A 247 -18.75 11.46 -19.06
C ASN A 247 -19.22 11.36 -17.58
N PRO A 248 -20.49 11.70 -17.28
CA PRO A 248 -21.00 11.77 -15.91
C PRO A 248 -21.54 10.42 -15.44
N TYR A 249 -20.70 9.39 -15.43
CA TYR A 249 -21.08 8.04 -15.04
C TYR A 249 -20.32 7.57 -13.81
N ILE A 250 -21.04 6.97 -12.87
CA ILE A 250 -20.49 6.33 -11.68
C ILE A 250 -20.70 4.82 -11.78
N PRO A 251 -19.64 3.99 -11.75
CA PRO A 251 -19.77 2.55 -11.70
C PRO A 251 -20.24 2.12 -10.32
N ILE A 252 -21.40 1.45 -10.27
CA ILE A 252 -21.96 0.90 -9.03
C ILE A 252 -21.97 -0.63 -9.13
N ALA A 253 -21.27 -1.27 -8.21
CA ALA A 253 -21.19 -2.71 -8.09
C ALA A 253 -22.25 -3.23 -7.11
N ASN A 254 -22.96 -4.27 -7.53
CA ASN A 254 -23.83 -5.08 -6.68
C ASN A 254 -23.14 -6.43 -6.37
N PRO A 255 -22.40 -6.53 -5.25
CA PRO A 255 -21.78 -7.79 -4.81
C PRO A 255 -22.76 -8.78 -4.16
N THR A 256 -24.05 -8.46 -4.05
CA THR A 256 -25.03 -9.30 -3.34
C THR A 256 -25.64 -10.37 -4.25
N GLU A 257 -26.37 -11.31 -3.64
CA GLU A 257 -27.13 -12.36 -4.33
C GLU A 257 -28.51 -11.89 -4.81
N ARG A 258 -28.89 -10.63 -4.52
CA ARG A 258 -30.18 -10.02 -4.88
C ARG A 258 -29.97 -8.79 -5.75
N PRO A 259 -30.92 -8.44 -6.62
CA PRO A 259 -30.77 -7.23 -7.40
C PRO A 259 -30.87 -5.98 -6.52
N VAL A 260 -30.07 -4.96 -6.83
CA VAL A 260 -30.12 -3.65 -6.19
C VAL A 260 -30.74 -2.63 -7.14
N MET A 261 -31.66 -1.83 -6.62
CA MET A 261 -32.29 -0.74 -7.37
C MET A 261 -31.75 0.60 -6.88
N ILE A 262 -31.09 1.34 -7.76
CA ILE A 262 -30.76 2.75 -7.55
C ILE A 262 -31.90 3.56 -8.16
N ARG A 263 -32.61 4.34 -7.37
CA ARG A 263 -33.74 5.15 -7.85
C ARG A 263 -33.24 6.49 -8.36
N LYS A 264 -33.98 7.06 -9.31
CA LYS A 264 -33.77 8.46 -9.70
C LYS A 264 -33.81 9.37 -8.46
N GLY A 265 -32.80 10.20 -8.28
CA GLY A 265 -32.66 11.12 -7.16
C GLY A 265 -31.93 10.55 -5.94
N ASP A 266 -31.51 9.28 -5.97
CA ASP A 266 -30.63 8.73 -4.93
C ASP A 266 -29.25 9.40 -5.01
N VAL A 267 -28.67 9.67 -3.83
CA VAL A 267 -27.34 10.30 -3.64
C VAL A 267 -26.24 9.25 -3.64
#